data_AF-A0A922E018-F1
#
_entry.id   AF-A0A922E018-F1
#
_cell.length_a   1.000
_cell.length_b   1.000
_cell.length_c   1.000
_cell.angle_alpha   90.00
_cell.angle_beta   90.00
_cell.angle_gamma   90.00
#
_symmetry.space_group_name_H-M   'P 1'
#
loop_
_entity.id
_entity.type
_entity.pdbx_description
1 polymer ?
#
loop_
_entity_poly.entity_id
_entity_poly.type
_entity_poly.pdbx_seq_one_letter_code
_entity_poly.pdbx_strand_id
1 'polypeptide(L)'
;MHAGTNPFEVITQAVKALEKHMQTFLHREKKKSPSFLDWFGWCTWDAFYTDVTAEGVEEGLQSLTEGGTPPRFLIIDDGWQQIENKPKDADTVVQEGAQFASRLTGIKENGKFQKNGQSNEQVSGLKQVVDQSKQRHNVKYVYVWHALAGYWGGVKPAASGMEHYDTALAYPVQSPGVVGNQPDIVMDSLAVHGLGLVHPKKVFNFYNELHAYLASCGIDGVKVDVQSIIETLGAGHGGRVSLTRSYHQALEASISRNFPDNGCIACMCHNNDGIYNAKQTAVVRASDDFYPWDPASHTIHISSVAYNSLFLGEFMQTDWDMFHSLHSAADYHGAARAIGGCPIYVSDKPGNHNFELLKKLVLPDGSVLRAQLPGRPTRDCLFADPARDGTSLLKVWNVNKCSGVVGVFNCQGAGWCKIEKKTRIHDASPGTLTGSIRAADVELMAQVAGANWNGEALVYAHRSGEIFFL
;
A
#
# COMPACT_ATOMS: atom_id res chain seq x y z
N MET A 1 26.81 14.37 10.20
CA MET A 1 26.49 13.10 10.88
C MET A 1 25.53 13.44 12.00
N HIS A 2 24.34 12.81 12.04
CA HIS A 2 23.42 12.92 13.18
C HIS A 2 23.66 11.73 14.10
N ALA A 3 23.72 11.96 15.40
CA ALA A 3 23.97 10.94 16.41
C ALA A 3 23.24 11.31 17.71
N GLY A 4 22.81 10.32 18.48
CA GLY A 4 22.03 10.50 19.70
C GLY A 4 21.66 9.17 20.33
N THR A 5 21.10 9.21 21.54
CA THR A 5 20.71 8.02 22.32
C THR A 5 19.31 7.52 21.97
N ASN A 6 18.47 8.35 21.34
CA ASN A 6 17.16 7.99 20.84
C ASN A 6 17.23 7.71 19.34
N PRO A 7 17.16 6.44 18.89
CA PRO A 7 17.28 6.12 17.47
C PRO A 7 16.18 6.74 16.62
N PHE A 8 14.96 6.88 17.14
CA PHE A 8 13.84 7.45 16.39
C PHE A 8 14.02 8.95 16.16
N GLU A 9 14.44 9.70 17.18
CA GLU A 9 14.77 11.12 17.03
C GLU A 9 15.94 11.34 16.06
N VAL A 10 16.97 10.50 16.12
CA VAL A 10 18.14 10.60 15.23
C VAL A 10 17.72 10.44 13.78
N ILE A 11 16.87 9.46 13.47
CA ILE A 11 16.35 9.25 12.10
C ILE A 11 15.52 10.46 11.67
N THR A 12 14.60 10.93 12.51
CA THR A 12 13.75 12.10 12.19
C THR A 12 14.58 13.36 11.94
N GLN A 13 15.57 13.65 12.77
CA GLN A 13 16.45 14.80 12.58
C GLN A 13 17.28 14.67 11.30
N ALA A 14 17.78 13.47 10.99
CA ALA A 14 18.52 13.22 9.77
C ALA A 14 17.66 13.46 8.52
N VAL A 15 16.43 12.94 8.49
CA VAL A 15 15.50 13.12 7.36
C VAL A 15 15.10 14.60 7.22
N LYS A 16 14.82 15.31 8.31
CA LYS A 16 14.53 16.77 8.27
C LYS A 16 15.71 17.60 7.78
N ALA A 17 16.95 17.21 8.09
CA ALA A 17 18.13 17.85 7.54
C ALA A 17 18.28 17.59 6.03
N LEU A 18 18.01 16.36 5.57
CA LEU A 18 17.97 16.02 4.15
C LEU A 18 16.88 16.79 3.41
N GLU A 19 15.69 16.91 4.00
CA GLU A 19 14.57 17.71 3.46
C GLU A 19 15.02 19.15 3.21
N LYS A 20 15.66 19.78 4.18
CA LYS A 20 16.20 21.15 4.08
C LYS A 20 17.24 21.29 2.97
N HIS A 21 18.09 20.26 2.80
CA HIS A 21 19.16 20.28 1.81
C HIS A 21 18.64 20.03 0.39
N MET A 22 17.83 18.98 0.20
CA MET A 22 17.39 18.53 -1.12
C MET A 22 16.23 19.35 -1.68
N GLN A 23 15.29 19.78 -0.83
CA GLN A 23 14.11 20.57 -1.21
C GLN A 23 13.19 19.91 -2.28
N THR A 24 13.38 18.61 -2.51
CA THR A 24 12.67 17.80 -3.51
C THR A 24 11.57 16.92 -2.91
N PHE A 25 11.57 16.72 -1.59
CA PHE A 25 10.52 16.03 -0.86
C PHE A 25 10.14 16.83 0.40
N LEU A 26 9.07 16.41 1.08
CA LEU A 26 8.70 16.93 2.40
C LEU A 26 8.67 15.79 3.42
N HIS A 27 9.01 16.10 4.67
CA HIS A 27 8.82 15.16 5.79
C HIS A 27 7.33 14.87 5.98
N ARG A 28 6.97 13.65 6.43
CA ARG A 28 5.56 13.20 6.61
C ARG A 28 4.69 14.24 7.33
N GLU A 29 5.20 14.83 8.40
CA GLU A 29 4.49 15.82 9.23
C GLU A 29 4.04 17.10 8.49
N LYS A 30 4.64 17.41 7.34
CA LYS A 30 4.24 18.57 6.52
C LYS A 30 3.27 18.21 5.40
N LYS A 31 2.96 16.93 5.22
CA LYS A 31 2.06 16.45 4.19
C LYS A 31 0.63 16.40 4.71
N LYS A 32 -0.33 16.68 3.84
CA LYS A 32 -1.74 16.50 4.14
C LYS A 32 -2.06 15.00 4.19
N SER A 33 -2.37 14.49 5.37
CA SER A 33 -2.91 13.14 5.55
C SER A 33 -4.28 13.03 4.87
N PRO A 34 -4.50 12.05 3.98
CA PRO A 34 -5.81 11.82 3.38
C PRO A 34 -6.82 11.31 4.40
N SER A 35 -8.08 11.69 4.24
CA SER A 35 -9.15 11.42 5.20
C SER A 35 -9.61 9.96 5.19
N PHE A 36 -9.31 9.19 4.14
CA PHE A 36 -9.68 7.76 4.07
C PHE A 36 -9.00 6.91 5.16
N LEU A 37 -7.88 7.39 5.74
CA LEU A 37 -7.10 6.66 6.74
C LEU A 37 -7.90 6.28 8.00
N ASP A 38 -8.97 7.01 8.30
CA ASP A 38 -9.80 6.80 9.51
C ASP A 38 -11.05 5.97 9.22
N TRP A 39 -11.16 5.41 8.01
CA TRP A 39 -12.30 4.66 7.53
C TRP A 39 -11.89 3.23 7.16
N PHE A 40 -12.70 2.26 7.59
CA PHE A 40 -12.54 0.88 7.16
C PHE A 40 -12.75 0.77 5.66
N GLY A 41 -11.89 0.03 4.98
CA GLY A 41 -11.96 -0.13 3.54
C GLY A 41 -12.09 -1.57 3.05
N TRP A 42 -12.36 -1.68 1.75
CA TRP A 42 -12.31 -2.94 1.01
C TRP A 42 -11.57 -2.72 -0.32
N CYS A 43 -10.64 -3.62 -0.62
CA CYS A 43 -9.89 -3.68 -1.86
C CYS A 43 -10.39 -4.86 -2.69
N THR A 44 -10.56 -4.69 -3.99
CA THR A 44 -11.11 -5.75 -4.86
C THR A 44 -10.07 -6.77 -5.32
N TRP A 45 -8.79 -6.60 -4.98
CA TRP A 45 -7.67 -7.40 -5.51
C TRP A 45 -7.79 -8.89 -5.22
N ASP A 46 -7.63 -9.39 -4.00
CA ASP A 46 -7.76 -10.84 -3.73
C ASP A 46 -9.20 -11.36 -3.90
N ALA A 47 -10.19 -10.46 -3.92
CA ALA A 47 -11.58 -10.82 -4.11
C ALA A 47 -11.84 -11.30 -5.56
N PHE A 48 -11.24 -10.63 -6.55
CA PHE A 48 -11.52 -10.87 -7.97
C PHE A 48 -10.28 -10.91 -8.88
N TYR A 49 -9.13 -10.50 -8.39
CA TYR A 49 -7.96 -10.12 -9.17
C TYR A 49 -8.38 -9.24 -10.35
N THR A 50 -7.92 -9.56 -11.55
CA THR A 50 -8.26 -8.83 -12.77
C THR A 50 -9.68 -9.07 -13.28
N ASP A 51 -10.49 -9.92 -12.62
CA ASP A 51 -11.87 -10.25 -13.02
C ASP A 51 -12.94 -9.36 -12.37
N VAL A 52 -12.56 -8.32 -11.62
CA VAL A 52 -13.50 -7.39 -10.98
C VAL A 52 -14.54 -6.80 -11.96
N THR A 53 -15.80 -6.74 -11.56
CA THR A 53 -16.92 -6.16 -12.35
C THR A 53 -17.73 -5.15 -11.52
N ALA A 54 -18.59 -4.38 -12.19
CA ALA A 54 -19.54 -3.49 -11.52
C ALA A 54 -20.45 -4.23 -10.52
N GLU A 55 -20.93 -5.42 -10.89
CA GLU A 55 -21.77 -6.27 -10.05
C GLU A 55 -21.00 -6.84 -8.86
N GLY A 56 -19.76 -7.29 -9.07
CA GLY A 56 -18.91 -7.81 -7.99
C GLY A 56 -18.61 -6.75 -6.93
N VAL A 57 -18.41 -5.48 -7.34
CA VAL A 57 -18.26 -4.36 -6.40
C VAL A 57 -19.52 -4.17 -5.55
N GLU A 58 -20.70 -4.18 -6.16
CA GLU A 58 -21.98 -4.06 -5.46
C GLU A 58 -22.20 -5.20 -4.46
N GLU A 59 -21.93 -6.45 -4.87
CA GLU A 59 -22.07 -7.64 -4.01
C GLU A 59 -21.16 -7.56 -2.78
N GLY A 60 -19.90 -7.15 -2.95
CA GLY A 60 -18.97 -7.02 -1.84
C GLY A 60 -19.37 -5.93 -0.84
N LEU A 61 -19.75 -4.74 -1.34
CA LEU A 61 -20.23 -3.65 -0.49
C LEU A 61 -21.50 -4.03 0.29
N GLN A 62 -22.45 -4.71 -0.37
CA GLN A 62 -23.67 -5.20 0.26
C GLN A 62 -23.33 -6.20 1.37
N SER A 63 -22.48 -7.20 1.09
CA SER A 63 -22.16 -8.26 2.05
C SER A 63 -21.47 -7.75 3.31
N LEU A 64 -20.54 -6.79 3.20
CA LEU A 64 -19.89 -6.17 4.36
C LEU A 64 -20.85 -5.26 5.15
N THR A 65 -21.75 -4.55 4.46
CA THR A 65 -22.76 -3.69 5.09
C THR A 65 -23.77 -4.50 5.89
N GLU A 66 -24.29 -5.59 5.33
CA GLU A 66 -25.20 -6.51 6.02
C GLU A 66 -24.55 -7.18 7.24
N GLY A 67 -23.25 -7.44 7.18
CA GLY A 67 -22.49 -7.97 8.31
C GLY A 67 -22.21 -6.99 9.45
N GLY A 68 -22.59 -5.72 9.31
CA GLY A 68 -22.43 -4.68 10.32
C GLY A 68 -21.04 -4.05 10.38
N THR A 69 -20.20 -4.27 9.36
CA THR A 69 -18.88 -3.62 9.22
C THR A 69 -18.79 -2.92 7.87
N PRO A 70 -19.61 -1.87 7.67
CA PRO A 70 -19.79 -1.28 6.35
C PRO A 70 -18.52 -0.50 5.93
N PRO A 71 -17.92 -0.80 4.76
CA PRO A 71 -16.74 -0.10 4.30
C PRO A 71 -17.12 1.33 3.90
N ARG A 72 -16.28 2.28 4.31
CA ARG A 72 -16.38 3.70 3.95
C ARG A 72 -15.28 4.11 2.97
N PHE A 73 -14.36 3.20 2.67
CA PHE A 73 -13.33 3.33 1.67
C PHE A 73 -13.36 2.12 0.72
N LEU A 74 -13.28 2.36 -0.59
CA LEU A 74 -13.24 1.33 -1.61
C LEU A 74 -12.02 1.54 -2.49
N ILE A 75 -11.27 0.48 -2.77
CA ILE A 75 -10.26 0.45 -3.84
C ILE A 75 -10.75 -0.52 -4.92
N ILE A 76 -11.07 0.01 -6.10
CA ILE A 76 -11.25 -0.80 -7.31
C ILE A 76 -9.85 -1.05 -7.86
N ASP A 77 -9.31 -2.22 -7.53
CA ASP A 77 -7.96 -2.64 -7.91
C ASP A 77 -7.89 -3.06 -9.39
N ASP A 78 -6.74 -3.58 -9.85
CA ASP A 78 -6.50 -3.94 -11.26
C ASP A 78 -7.62 -4.79 -11.87
N GLY A 79 -7.90 -4.57 -13.16
CA GLY A 79 -8.94 -5.23 -13.94
C GLY A 79 -9.99 -4.27 -14.49
N TRP A 80 -10.00 -2.99 -14.14
CA TRP A 80 -11.02 -2.02 -14.62
C TRP A 80 -10.59 -1.26 -15.90
N GLN A 81 -9.29 -1.20 -16.22
CA GLN A 81 -8.74 -0.40 -17.31
C GLN A 81 -8.92 -1.06 -18.70
N GLN A 82 -8.92 -0.23 -19.76
CA GLN A 82 -8.86 -0.70 -21.16
C GLN A 82 -7.44 -1.11 -21.54
N ILE A 83 -7.22 -2.40 -21.77
CA ILE A 83 -5.91 -2.96 -22.07
C ILE A 83 -5.90 -3.73 -23.40
N GLU A 84 -4.70 -4.01 -23.90
CA GLU A 84 -4.53 -4.87 -25.09
C GLU A 84 -5.14 -6.25 -24.84
N ASN A 85 -5.97 -6.72 -25.79
CA ASN A 85 -6.51 -8.06 -25.77
C ASN A 85 -5.47 -9.02 -26.37
N LYS A 86 -4.53 -9.51 -25.55
CA LYS A 86 -3.57 -10.55 -25.95
C LYS A 86 -4.12 -11.93 -25.56
N PRO A 87 -4.03 -12.94 -26.45
CA PRO A 87 -4.32 -14.31 -26.08
C PRO A 87 -3.50 -14.67 -24.83
N LYS A 88 -4.12 -15.33 -23.84
CA LYS A 88 -3.37 -15.92 -22.74
C LYS A 88 -2.49 -17.02 -23.36
N ASP A 89 -1.17 -16.84 -23.40
CA ASP A 89 -0.27 -17.89 -23.85
C ASP A 89 -0.37 -19.08 -22.91
N ALA A 90 -0.80 -20.23 -23.43
CA ALA A 90 -1.10 -21.44 -22.65
C ALA A 90 0.12 -21.97 -21.87
N ASP A 91 1.33 -21.60 -22.27
CA ASP A 91 2.61 -22.06 -21.69
C ASP A 91 3.24 -21.05 -20.71
N THR A 92 2.63 -19.88 -20.50
CA THR A 92 3.12 -18.94 -19.48
C THR A 92 2.50 -19.28 -18.13
N VAL A 93 3.34 -19.70 -17.18
CA VAL A 93 3.00 -19.74 -15.76
C VAL A 93 2.88 -18.29 -15.30
N VAL A 94 1.75 -17.65 -15.59
CA VAL A 94 1.40 -16.36 -15.01
C VAL A 94 1.12 -16.65 -13.53
N GLN A 95 2.12 -16.42 -12.68
CA GLN A 95 1.84 -16.24 -11.25
C GLN A 95 0.85 -15.07 -11.15
N GLU A 96 -0.37 -15.40 -10.75
CA GLU A 96 -1.35 -14.44 -10.23
C GLU A 96 -1.82 -13.36 -11.24
N GLY A 97 -2.33 -13.80 -12.40
CA GLY A 97 -3.32 -13.03 -13.15
C GLY A 97 -2.86 -11.81 -13.96
N ALA A 98 -1.63 -11.31 -13.79
CA ALA A 98 -1.12 -10.15 -14.54
C ALA A 98 -0.38 -10.55 -15.83
N GLN A 99 -0.87 -10.08 -16.98
CA GLN A 99 -0.09 -10.09 -18.22
C GLN A 99 0.93 -8.93 -18.15
N PHE A 100 2.12 -9.19 -17.62
CA PHE A 100 3.14 -8.18 -17.30
C PHE A 100 3.51 -7.21 -18.45
N ALA A 101 3.34 -7.63 -19.71
CA ALA A 101 3.60 -6.83 -20.90
C ALA A 101 2.33 -6.30 -21.61
N SER A 102 1.16 -6.38 -20.98
CA SER A 102 -0.07 -5.79 -21.51
C SER A 102 -0.08 -4.29 -21.30
N ARG A 103 -0.64 -3.55 -22.26
CA ARG A 103 -0.55 -2.09 -22.29
C ARG A 103 -1.92 -1.44 -22.24
N LEU A 104 -1.96 -0.25 -21.67
CA LEU A 104 -3.13 0.61 -21.67
C LEU A 104 -3.44 1.05 -23.11
N THR A 105 -4.69 0.88 -23.55
CA THR A 105 -5.17 1.28 -24.87
C THR A 105 -6.20 2.41 -24.82
N GLY A 106 -6.64 2.80 -23.62
CA GLY A 106 -7.53 3.93 -23.40
C GLY A 106 -7.56 4.36 -21.94
N ILE A 107 -7.96 5.62 -21.69
CA ILE A 107 -8.03 6.20 -20.33
C ILE A 107 -9.33 5.89 -19.57
N LYS A 108 -10.31 5.28 -20.24
CA LYS A 108 -11.63 4.98 -19.67
C LYS A 108 -11.70 3.54 -19.14
N GLU A 109 -12.78 3.23 -18.42
CA GLU A 109 -13.09 1.87 -18.00
C GLU A 109 -13.32 0.92 -19.18
N ASN A 110 -13.05 -0.36 -18.98
CA ASN A 110 -13.35 -1.42 -19.92
C ASN A 110 -14.81 -1.87 -19.86
N GLY A 111 -15.15 -2.85 -20.70
CA GLY A 111 -16.51 -3.36 -20.86
C GLY A 111 -17.14 -3.93 -19.57
N LYS A 112 -16.36 -4.36 -18.57
CA LYS A 112 -16.90 -4.92 -17.31
C LYS A 112 -17.57 -3.87 -16.41
N PHE A 113 -17.31 -2.60 -16.70
CA PHE A 113 -17.92 -1.47 -16.00
C PHE A 113 -18.85 -0.67 -16.91
N GLN A 114 -18.98 -1.04 -18.20
CA GLN A 114 -19.91 -0.42 -19.13
C GLN A 114 -21.20 -1.24 -19.15
N LYS A 115 -22.32 -0.67 -18.69
CA LYS A 115 -23.61 -1.39 -18.74
C LYS A 115 -24.02 -1.65 -20.19
N ASN A 116 -24.37 -2.90 -20.48
CA ASN A 116 -25.00 -3.29 -21.73
C ASN A 116 -26.45 -2.76 -21.76
N GLY A 117 -26.74 -1.77 -22.60
CA GLY A 117 -28.06 -1.68 -23.24
C GLY A 117 -29.11 -0.71 -22.66
N GLN A 118 -28.75 0.39 -22.01
CA GLN A 118 -29.67 1.54 -21.91
C GLN A 118 -29.04 2.82 -22.43
N SER A 119 -29.47 3.16 -23.64
CA SER A 119 -29.34 4.41 -24.33
C SER A 119 -29.57 5.61 -23.41
N ASN A 120 -28.48 6.24 -22.98
CA ASN A 120 -28.31 7.68 -22.87
C ASN A 120 -26.82 7.94 -22.68
N GLU A 121 -26.16 8.42 -23.74
CA GLU A 121 -24.71 8.57 -23.92
C GLU A 121 -24.02 9.58 -22.96
N GLN A 122 -24.58 9.90 -21.79
CA GLN A 122 -24.07 10.98 -20.95
C GLN A 122 -23.33 10.57 -19.67
N VAL A 123 -23.50 9.35 -19.16
CA VAL A 123 -22.91 8.97 -17.85
C VAL A 123 -22.08 7.70 -17.99
N SER A 124 -20.77 7.80 -17.73
CA SER A 124 -19.83 6.68 -17.67
C SER A 124 -20.36 5.56 -16.77
N GLY A 125 -20.08 4.31 -17.12
CA GLY A 125 -20.51 3.17 -16.30
C GLY A 125 -19.73 3.09 -14.99
N LEU A 126 -18.44 3.47 -14.99
CA LEU A 126 -17.67 3.64 -13.75
C LEU A 126 -18.30 4.70 -12.84
N LYS A 127 -18.76 5.84 -13.40
CA LYS A 127 -19.48 6.85 -12.64
C LYS A 127 -20.72 6.29 -11.95
N GLN A 128 -21.49 5.43 -12.63
CA GLN A 128 -22.66 4.80 -12.03
C GLN A 128 -22.28 3.90 -10.85
N VAL A 129 -21.21 3.12 -10.96
CA VAL A 129 -20.71 2.27 -9.85
C VAL A 129 -20.31 3.13 -8.66
N VAL A 130 -19.60 4.23 -8.88
CA VAL A 130 -19.18 5.15 -7.82
C VAL A 130 -20.40 5.81 -7.16
N ASP A 131 -21.32 6.37 -7.95
CA ASP A 131 -22.53 7.01 -7.43
C ASP A 131 -23.37 6.02 -6.61
N GLN A 132 -23.53 4.78 -7.09
CA GLN A 132 -24.24 3.72 -6.37
C GLN A 132 -23.53 3.32 -5.08
N SER A 133 -22.20 3.17 -5.11
CA SER A 133 -21.40 2.87 -3.91
C SER A 133 -21.58 3.95 -2.84
N LYS A 134 -21.53 5.23 -3.24
CA LYS A 134 -21.70 6.36 -2.32
C LYS A 134 -23.14 6.49 -1.81
N GLN A 135 -24.15 6.34 -2.67
CA GLN A 135 -25.55 6.56 -2.31
C GLN A 135 -26.18 5.39 -1.55
N ARG A 136 -25.91 4.15 -1.94
CA ARG A 136 -26.57 2.96 -1.37
C ARG A 136 -25.81 2.40 -0.18
N HIS A 137 -24.48 2.44 -0.22
CA HIS A 137 -23.62 1.85 0.81
C HIS A 137 -22.92 2.88 1.68
N ASN A 138 -23.17 4.18 1.45
CA ASN A 138 -22.53 5.28 2.18
C ASN A 138 -20.99 5.20 2.14
N VAL A 139 -20.42 4.70 1.05
CA VAL A 139 -18.97 4.78 0.79
C VAL A 139 -18.58 6.24 0.71
N LYS A 140 -17.50 6.65 1.40
CA LYS A 140 -17.04 8.04 1.43
C LYS A 140 -15.96 8.31 0.39
N TYR A 141 -15.04 7.36 0.22
CA TYR A 141 -13.90 7.48 -0.67
C TYR A 141 -13.82 6.27 -1.59
N VAL A 142 -13.71 6.51 -2.90
CA VAL A 142 -13.46 5.46 -3.89
C VAL A 142 -12.16 5.78 -4.61
N TYR A 143 -11.19 4.88 -4.50
CA TYR A 143 -9.93 4.94 -5.25
C TYR A 143 -9.93 3.89 -6.35
N VAL A 144 -9.12 4.12 -7.38
CA VAL A 144 -8.84 3.12 -8.41
C VAL A 144 -7.34 2.87 -8.52
N TRP A 145 -6.98 1.66 -8.91
CA TRP A 145 -5.59 1.27 -9.17
C TRP A 145 -5.14 1.68 -10.57
N HIS A 146 -3.88 2.10 -10.73
CA HIS A 146 -3.17 2.08 -12.00
C HIS A 146 -1.66 1.98 -11.77
N ALA A 147 -0.89 1.45 -12.73
CA ALA A 147 0.57 1.51 -12.66
C ALA A 147 1.09 2.93 -12.94
N LEU A 148 2.28 3.29 -12.45
CA LEU A 148 2.93 4.57 -12.74
C LEU A 148 3.05 4.82 -14.25
N ALA A 149 3.40 3.78 -15.01
CA ALA A 149 3.52 3.86 -16.46
C ALA A 149 2.17 3.74 -17.21
N GLY A 150 1.03 3.73 -16.49
CA GLY A 150 -0.33 3.61 -17.03
C GLY A 150 -0.95 2.24 -16.82
N TYR A 151 -0.25 1.17 -17.18
CA TYR A 151 -0.56 -0.23 -16.87
C TYR A 151 0.75 -1.02 -16.72
N TRP A 152 0.71 -2.33 -16.44
CA TRP A 152 1.91 -3.17 -16.23
C TRP A 152 2.97 -3.02 -17.34
N GLY A 153 2.56 -3.09 -18.60
CA GLY A 153 3.43 -2.90 -19.77
C GLY A 153 3.50 -1.46 -20.30
N GLY A 154 2.96 -0.49 -19.55
CA GLY A 154 2.89 0.92 -19.91
C GLY A 154 1.70 1.29 -20.81
N VAL A 155 1.82 2.42 -21.52
CA VAL A 155 0.84 2.90 -22.51
C VAL A 155 1.16 2.31 -23.89
N LYS A 156 0.16 1.92 -24.68
CA LYS A 156 0.40 1.42 -26.03
C LYS A 156 0.89 2.54 -26.97
N PRO A 157 2.06 2.39 -27.62
CA PRO A 157 2.51 3.34 -28.64
C PRO A 157 1.50 3.47 -29.79
N ALA A 158 1.24 4.71 -30.22
CA ALA A 158 0.30 5.03 -31.29
C ALA A 158 -1.11 4.40 -31.12
N ALA A 159 -1.56 4.21 -29.88
CA ALA A 159 -2.95 3.87 -29.62
C ALA A 159 -3.88 5.01 -30.08
N SER A 160 -5.00 4.64 -30.70
CA SER A 160 -5.94 5.60 -31.26
C SER A 160 -6.49 6.53 -30.18
N GLY A 161 -6.33 7.85 -30.37
CA GLY A 161 -6.77 8.86 -29.41
C GLY A 161 -5.79 9.09 -28.24
N MET A 162 -4.61 8.48 -28.28
CA MET A 162 -3.54 8.61 -27.27
C MET A 162 -2.19 9.00 -27.91
N GLU A 163 -2.17 9.34 -29.20
CA GLU A 163 -0.96 9.64 -29.97
C GLU A 163 -0.21 10.87 -29.42
N HIS A 164 -0.95 11.83 -28.85
CA HIS A 164 -0.39 13.07 -28.31
C HIS A 164 0.47 12.90 -27.04
N TYR A 165 0.44 11.70 -26.44
CA TYR A 165 1.33 11.36 -25.32
C TYR A 165 2.76 11.02 -25.76
N ASP A 166 3.00 10.83 -27.07
CA ASP A 166 4.34 10.53 -27.62
C ASP A 166 4.98 9.31 -26.94
N THR A 167 4.18 8.25 -26.81
CA THR A 167 4.60 7.03 -26.12
C THR A 167 5.52 6.20 -27.00
N ALA A 168 6.64 5.75 -26.44
CA ALA A 168 7.62 4.90 -27.13
C ALA A 168 7.97 3.67 -26.28
N LEU A 169 8.46 2.61 -26.92
CA LEU A 169 9.00 1.46 -26.20
C LEU A 169 10.35 1.82 -25.57
N ALA A 170 10.44 1.61 -24.26
CA ALA A 170 11.67 1.68 -23.49
C ALA A 170 11.95 0.30 -22.88
N TYR A 171 13.22 -0.08 -22.81
CA TYR A 171 13.62 -1.39 -22.31
C TYR A 171 14.34 -1.23 -20.97
N PRO A 172 13.92 -1.94 -19.91
CA PRO A 172 14.48 -1.78 -18.59
C PRO A 172 15.95 -2.24 -18.55
N VAL A 173 16.80 -1.43 -17.95
CA VAL A 173 18.20 -1.78 -17.64
C VAL A 173 18.33 -1.94 -16.12
N GLN A 174 18.51 -3.18 -15.68
CA GLN A 174 18.64 -3.51 -14.26
C GLN A 174 20.09 -3.33 -13.77
N SER A 175 20.25 -2.91 -12.52
CA SER A 175 21.57 -2.83 -11.90
C SER A 175 22.06 -4.23 -11.47
N PRO A 176 23.38 -4.50 -11.47
CA PRO A 176 23.92 -5.77 -10.99
C PRO A 176 23.49 -6.13 -9.56
N GLY A 177 23.28 -5.12 -8.70
CA GLY A 177 22.82 -5.32 -7.32
C GLY A 177 21.38 -5.82 -7.24
N VAL A 178 20.48 -5.28 -8.07
CA VAL A 178 19.08 -5.73 -8.15
C VAL A 178 19.01 -7.16 -8.68
N VAL A 179 19.67 -7.43 -9.82
CA VAL A 179 19.74 -8.78 -10.43
C VAL A 179 20.34 -9.81 -9.46
N GLY A 180 21.36 -9.40 -8.70
CA GLY A 180 21.99 -10.22 -7.67
C GLY A 180 21.03 -10.63 -6.55
N ASN A 181 20.14 -9.73 -6.12
CA ASN A 181 19.21 -9.98 -5.02
C ASN A 181 17.94 -10.73 -5.44
N GLN A 182 17.27 -10.33 -6.52
CA GLN A 182 16.00 -10.92 -6.96
C GLN A 182 15.88 -10.82 -8.49
N PRO A 183 16.06 -11.93 -9.23
CA PRO A 183 15.64 -12.03 -10.61
C PRO A 183 14.11 -11.95 -10.63
N ASP A 184 13.59 -11.11 -11.51
CA ASP A 184 12.19 -10.78 -11.57
C ASP A 184 11.64 -11.12 -12.96
N ILE A 185 10.67 -12.03 -13.01
CA ILE A 185 10.01 -12.47 -14.23
C ILE A 185 9.31 -11.31 -14.95
N VAL A 186 8.85 -10.30 -14.21
CA VAL A 186 8.25 -9.09 -14.76
C VAL A 186 9.30 -8.33 -15.57
N MET A 187 10.50 -8.15 -15.00
CA MET A 187 11.61 -7.48 -15.68
C MET A 187 12.09 -8.26 -16.90
N ASP A 188 12.15 -9.59 -16.83
CA ASP A 188 12.51 -10.43 -17.97
C ASP A 188 11.49 -10.28 -19.11
N SER A 189 10.19 -10.28 -18.78
CA SER A 189 9.11 -10.03 -19.76
C SER A 189 9.25 -8.66 -20.42
N LEU A 190 9.50 -7.60 -19.62
CA LEU A 190 9.65 -6.23 -20.11
C LEU A 190 10.96 -6.00 -20.88
N ALA A 191 12.01 -6.76 -20.59
CA ALA A 191 13.26 -6.72 -21.37
C ALA A 191 13.06 -7.25 -22.79
N VAL A 192 12.16 -8.22 -22.99
CA VAL A 192 11.81 -8.77 -24.31
C VAL A 192 10.78 -7.89 -25.03
N HIS A 193 9.70 -7.52 -24.34
CA HIS A 193 8.56 -6.87 -24.99
C HIS A 193 8.61 -5.34 -24.97
N GLY A 194 9.43 -4.74 -24.12
CA GLY A 194 9.50 -3.30 -23.87
C GLY A 194 8.33 -2.77 -23.03
N LEU A 195 8.57 -1.72 -22.27
CA LEU A 195 7.55 -0.94 -21.58
C LEU A 195 7.16 0.28 -22.43
N GLY A 196 5.86 0.53 -22.57
CA GLY A 196 5.34 1.71 -23.24
C GLY A 196 5.47 2.96 -22.37
N LEU A 197 6.59 3.67 -22.51
CA LEU A 197 6.93 4.84 -21.71
C LEU A 197 6.36 6.10 -22.35
N VAL A 198 5.47 6.79 -21.63
CA VAL A 198 4.99 8.12 -22.04
C VAL A 198 6.16 9.11 -21.99
N HIS A 199 6.31 9.95 -23.02
CA HIS A 199 7.43 10.87 -23.07
C HIS A 199 7.44 11.79 -21.81
N PRO A 200 8.57 12.01 -21.13
CA PRO A 200 8.61 12.75 -19.85
C PRO A 200 8.04 14.17 -19.91
N LYS A 201 8.12 14.83 -21.08
CA LYS A 201 7.51 16.16 -21.32
C LYS A 201 5.98 16.13 -21.51
N LYS A 202 5.38 14.95 -21.67
CA LYS A 202 3.95 14.73 -21.94
C LYS A 202 3.25 13.99 -20.81
N VAL A 203 3.99 13.37 -19.88
CA VAL A 203 3.44 12.54 -18.81
C VAL A 203 2.47 13.29 -17.88
N PHE A 204 2.65 14.61 -17.66
CA PHE A 204 1.65 15.41 -16.96
C PHE A 204 0.30 15.43 -17.68
N ASN A 205 0.29 15.57 -19.01
CA ASN A 205 -0.96 15.57 -19.77
C ASN A 205 -1.64 14.21 -19.68
N PHE A 206 -0.86 13.12 -19.77
CA PHE A 206 -1.38 11.76 -19.58
C PHE A 206 -2.05 11.60 -18.21
N TYR A 207 -1.33 11.89 -17.11
CA TYR A 207 -1.92 11.77 -15.77
C TYR A 207 -3.08 12.73 -15.57
N ASN A 208 -3.01 13.95 -16.10
CA ASN A 208 -4.07 14.92 -15.91
C ASN A 208 -5.34 14.55 -16.68
N GLU A 209 -5.24 14.01 -17.88
CA GLU A 209 -6.38 13.50 -18.65
C GLU A 209 -7.00 12.26 -17.97
N LEU A 210 -6.17 11.31 -17.53
CA LEU A 210 -6.62 10.14 -16.78
C LEU A 210 -7.31 10.54 -15.47
N HIS A 211 -6.68 11.36 -14.64
CA HIS A 211 -7.24 11.74 -13.34
C HIS A 211 -8.43 12.69 -13.47
N ALA A 212 -8.48 13.55 -14.49
CA ALA A 212 -9.66 14.37 -14.75
C ALA A 212 -10.86 13.49 -15.14
N TYR A 213 -10.63 12.44 -15.93
CA TYR A 213 -11.68 11.46 -16.24
C TYR A 213 -12.18 10.76 -14.97
N LEU A 214 -11.26 10.25 -14.15
CA LEU A 214 -11.59 9.58 -12.89
C LEU A 214 -12.35 10.50 -11.93
N ALA A 215 -11.88 11.74 -11.74
CA ALA A 215 -12.56 12.74 -10.93
C ALA A 215 -13.96 13.07 -11.48
N SER A 216 -14.15 13.11 -12.80
CA SER A 216 -15.48 13.29 -13.41
C SER A 216 -16.43 12.11 -13.13
N CYS A 217 -15.88 10.91 -12.88
CA CYS A 217 -16.63 9.74 -12.42
C CYS A 217 -16.90 9.73 -10.91
N GLY A 218 -16.39 10.71 -10.15
CA GLY A 218 -16.54 10.81 -8.71
C GLY A 218 -15.51 10.02 -7.90
N ILE A 219 -14.43 9.53 -8.55
CA ILE A 219 -13.28 8.90 -7.87
C ILE A 219 -12.54 9.96 -7.06
N ASP A 220 -12.16 9.60 -5.84
CA ASP A 220 -11.57 10.51 -4.85
C ASP A 220 -10.03 10.45 -4.79
N GLY A 221 -9.44 9.45 -5.45
CA GLY A 221 -7.99 9.26 -5.49
C GLY A 221 -7.57 7.99 -6.22
N VAL A 222 -6.28 7.67 -6.14
CA VAL A 222 -5.69 6.51 -6.85
C VAL A 222 -4.73 5.72 -5.97
N LYS A 223 -4.60 4.42 -6.25
CA LYS A 223 -3.48 3.57 -5.81
C LYS A 223 -2.53 3.42 -7.00
N VAL A 224 -1.30 3.93 -6.87
CA VAL A 224 -0.33 3.96 -7.97
C VAL A 224 0.77 2.95 -7.73
N ASP A 225 0.75 1.88 -8.53
CA ASP A 225 1.66 0.73 -8.42
C ASP A 225 2.84 0.81 -9.40
N VAL A 226 3.72 -0.19 -9.31
CA VAL A 226 4.85 -0.40 -10.20
C VAL A 226 5.77 0.83 -10.30
N GLN A 227 5.88 1.64 -9.24
CA GLN A 227 6.59 2.92 -9.36
C GLN A 227 8.10 2.73 -9.55
N SER A 228 8.69 1.72 -8.93
CA SER A 228 10.13 1.46 -9.00
C SER A 228 10.61 1.06 -10.39
N ILE A 229 9.74 0.63 -11.32
CA ILE A 229 10.16 0.30 -12.70
C ILE A 229 10.86 1.47 -13.39
N ILE A 230 10.47 2.70 -13.05
CA ILE A 230 10.97 3.92 -13.69
C ILE A 230 12.49 4.09 -13.51
N GLU A 231 13.07 3.50 -12.45
CA GLU A 231 14.50 3.56 -12.20
C GLU A 231 15.33 2.87 -13.31
N THR A 232 14.72 1.90 -13.98
CA THR A 232 15.37 1.08 -15.02
C THR A 232 15.24 1.68 -16.42
N LEU A 233 14.43 2.74 -16.59
CA LEU A 233 14.02 3.28 -17.89
C LEU A 233 14.69 4.61 -18.25
N GLY A 234 15.72 5.02 -17.50
CA GLY A 234 16.36 6.34 -17.64
C GLY A 234 17.18 6.56 -18.93
N ALA A 235 17.44 5.52 -19.72
CA ALA A 235 18.20 5.60 -20.97
C ALA A 235 17.50 6.56 -21.96
N GLY A 236 18.25 7.51 -22.52
CA GLY A 236 17.68 8.52 -23.44
C GLY A 236 16.90 9.67 -22.77
N HIS A 237 16.73 9.65 -21.44
CA HIS A 237 15.90 10.63 -20.71
C HIS A 237 16.65 11.39 -19.59
N GLY A 238 17.98 11.52 -19.72
CA GLY A 238 18.82 12.20 -18.73
C GLY A 238 19.16 11.34 -17.50
N GLY A 239 18.90 10.03 -17.57
CA GLY A 239 19.17 9.07 -16.49
C GLY A 239 18.03 8.92 -15.48
N ARG A 240 18.15 7.90 -14.63
CA ARG A 240 17.10 7.47 -13.68
C ARG A 240 16.56 8.61 -12.80
N VAL A 241 17.44 9.48 -12.29
CA VAL A 241 17.06 10.57 -11.39
C VAL A 241 16.20 11.62 -12.09
N SER A 242 16.58 11.99 -13.33
CA SER A 242 15.86 12.98 -14.13
C SER A 242 14.47 12.47 -14.54
N LEU A 243 14.41 11.21 -14.99
CA LEU A 243 13.16 10.57 -15.38
C LEU A 243 12.21 10.41 -14.19
N THR A 244 12.69 9.87 -13.07
CA THR A 244 11.91 9.67 -11.84
C THR A 244 11.34 11.00 -11.34
N ARG A 245 12.17 12.05 -11.29
CA ARG A 245 11.71 13.39 -10.90
C ARG A 245 10.58 13.91 -11.80
N SER A 246 10.72 13.74 -13.11
CA SER A 246 9.71 14.20 -14.08
C SER A 246 8.37 13.48 -13.88
N TYR A 247 8.41 12.16 -13.68
CA TYR A 247 7.21 11.36 -13.42
C TYR A 247 6.55 11.68 -12.08
N HIS A 248 7.31 11.79 -10.99
CA HIS A 248 6.77 12.15 -9.67
C HIS A 248 6.16 13.56 -9.65
N GLN A 249 6.84 14.54 -10.24
CA GLN A 249 6.30 15.91 -10.31
C GLN A 249 5.00 15.97 -11.11
N ALA A 250 4.94 15.27 -12.24
CA ALA A 250 3.74 15.19 -13.06
C ALA A 250 2.60 14.46 -12.35
N LEU A 251 2.90 13.37 -11.65
CA LEU A 251 1.93 12.62 -10.87
C LEU A 251 1.32 13.50 -9.77
N GLU A 252 2.16 14.08 -8.90
CA GLU A 252 1.69 14.92 -7.79
C GLU A 252 0.94 16.16 -8.28
N ALA A 253 1.38 16.79 -9.37
CA ALA A 253 0.66 17.91 -9.97
C ALA A 253 -0.73 17.50 -10.47
N SER A 254 -0.87 16.31 -11.06
CA SER A 254 -2.18 15.79 -11.48
C SER A 254 -3.06 15.43 -10.29
N ILE A 255 -2.51 14.78 -9.25
CA ILE A 255 -3.24 14.46 -8.01
C ILE A 255 -3.78 15.73 -7.36
N SER A 256 -2.92 16.73 -7.15
CA SER A 256 -3.32 18.00 -6.53
C SER A 256 -4.38 18.75 -7.34
N ARG A 257 -4.42 18.57 -8.66
CA ARG A 257 -5.39 19.24 -9.54
C ARG A 257 -6.75 18.55 -9.53
N ASN A 258 -6.79 17.23 -9.44
CA ASN A 258 -8.01 16.45 -9.67
C ASN A 258 -8.63 15.86 -8.39
N PHE A 259 -7.84 15.69 -7.32
CA PHE A 259 -8.28 15.07 -6.07
C PHE A 259 -8.08 16.01 -4.87
N PRO A 260 -9.13 16.69 -4.39
CA PRO A 260 -9.04 17.70 -3.32
C PRO A 260 -8.45 17.17 -2.00
N ASP A 261 -8.55 15.87 -1.76
CA ASP A 261 -8.03 15.25 -0.54
C ASP A 261 -6.61 14.69 -0.65
N ASN A 262 -5.89 15.05 -1.73
CA ASN A 262 -4.55 14.53 -2.00
C ASN A 262 -4.55 12.99 -2.05
N GLY A 263 -5.57 12.43 -2.70
CA GLY A 263 -5.86 11.00 -2.69
C GLY A 263 -4.88 10.20 -3.54
N CYS A 264 -3.82 9.70 -2.92
CA CYS A 264 -2.82 8.87 -3.57
C CYS A 264 -2.18 7.89 -2.57
N ILE A 265 -2.19 6.59 -2.90
CA ILE A 265 -1.41 5.55 -2.23
C ILE A 265 -0.26 5.17 -3.17
N ALA A 266 0.98 5.38 -2.72
CA ALA A 266 2.16 4.97 -3.48
C ALA A 266 2.55 3.52 -3.16
N CYS A 267 2.70 2.69 -4.18
CA CYS A 267 2.96 1.27 -4.05
C CYS A 267 4.08 0.83 -5.00
N MET A 268 4.78 -0.26 -4.64
CA MET A 268 6.00 -0.71 -5.31
C MET A 268 6.98 0.44 -5.55
N CYS A 269 7.14 1.34 -4.57
CA CYS A 269 7.77 2.66 -4.74
C CYS A 269 8.99 2.89 -3.86
N HIS A 270 9.63 1.82 -3.37
CA HIS A 270 10.73 1.91 -2.40
C HIS A 270 12.09 2.28 -3.01
N ASN A 271 12.12 2.74 -4.27
CA ASN A 271 13.34 3.29 -4.84
C ASN A 271 13.65 4.67 -4.21
N ASN A 272 14.93 4.91 -3.93
CA ASN A 272 15.36 6.14 -3.26
C ASN A 272 15.05 7.40 -4.06
N ASP A 273 15.11 7.33 -5.40
CA ASP A 273 14.83 8.50 -6.24
C ASP A 273 13.38 8.96 -6.07
N GLY A 274 12.41 8.05 -6.00
CA GLY A 274 11.00 8.37 -5.78
C GLY A 274 10.75 8.92 -4.40
N ILE A 275 11.27 8.27 -3.35
CA ILE A 275 11.13 8.70 -1.95
C ILE A 275 11.65 10.14 -1.77
N TYR A 276 12.82 10.45 -2.32
CA TYR A 276 13.41 11.79 -2.23
C TYR A 276 12.82 12.83 -3.20
N ASN A 277 11.82 12.48 -4.00
CA ASN A 277 11.07 13.43 -4.86
C ASN A 277 9.56 13.54 -4.49
N ALA A 278 9.10 12.87 -3.44
CA ALA A 278 7.69 12.89 -3.02
C ALA A 278 7.36 14.07 -2.09
N LYS A 279 6.82 15.17 -2.64
CA LYS A 279 6.46 16.38 -1.87
C LYS A 279 5.08 16.26 -1.23
N GLN A 280 4.10 15.78 -1.98
CA GLN A 280 2.69 15.81 -1.57
C GLN A 280 2.15 14.42 -1.26
N THR A 281 2.56 13.40 -1.99
CA THR A 281 2.10 12.01 -1.79
C THR A 281 2.35 11.60 -0.34
N ALA A 282 1.28 11.21 0.35
CA ALA A 282 1.26 11.12 1.80
C ALA A 282 1.12 9.69 2.33
N VAL A 283 0.83 8.71 1.49
CA VAL A 283 0.65 7.30 1.90
C VAL A 283 1.54 6.40 1.05
N VAL A 284 2.22 5.45 1.71
CA VAL A 284 3.14 4.48 1.07
C VAL A 284 2.86 3.07 1.56
N ARG A 285 2.66 2.11 0.65
CA ARG A 285 2.66 0.68 1.00
C ARG A 285 4.03 0.30 1.56
N ALA A 286 4.08 -0.29 2.74
CA ALA A 286 5.33 -0.61 3.45
C ALA A 286 5.79 -2.06 3.28
N SER A 287 5.16 -2.82 2.38
CA SER A 287 5.47 -4.22 2.11
C SER A 287 5.40 -4.52 0.62
N ASP A 288 5.85 -5.74 0.28
CA ASP A 288 5.33 -6.47 -0.86
C ASP A 288 3.86 -6.86 -0.64
N ASP A 289 3.25 -7.53 -1.60
CA ASP A 289 1.84 -7.94 -1.49
C ASP A 289 1.59 -8.90 -0.32
N PHE A 290 0.41 -8.78 0.29
CA PHE A 290 -0.14 -9.82 1.13
C PHE A 290 -0.46 -11.06 0.27
N TYR A 291 0.28 -12.16 0.49
CA TYR A 291 0.07 -13.42 -0.22
C TYR A 291 -0.77 -14.39 0.64
N PRO A 292 -2.11 -14.43 0.50
CA PRO A 292 -2.97 -15.28 1.35
C PRO A 292 -2.64 -16.77 1.26
N TRP A 293 -2.08 -17.21 0.14
CA TRP A 293 -1.83 -18.62 -0.15
C TRP A 293 -0.37 -19.05 0.04
N ASP A 294 0.51 -18.13 0.43
CA ASP A 294 1.88 -18.45 0.84
C ASP A 294 1.99 -18.36 2.37
N PRO A 295 1.93 -19.50 3.10
CA PRO A 295 2.03 -19.49 4.55
C PRO A 295 3.35 -18.90 5.06
N ALA A 296 4.42 -18.97 4.26
CA ALA A 296 5.72 -18.43 4.62
C ALA A 296 5.75 -16.89 4.62
N SER A 297 4.79 -16.25 3.93
CA SER A 297 4.72 -14.80 3.80
C SER A 297 4.21 -14.11 5.07
N HIS A 298 3.32 -14.73 5.85
CA HIS A 298 2.57 -14.02 6.90
C HIS A 298 3.43 -13.45 8.03
N THR A 299 4.36 -14.24 8.58
CA THR A 299 5.22 -13.75 9.66
C THR A 299 6.23 -12.72 9.15
N ILE A 300 6.76 -12.95 7.94
CA ILE A 300 7.65 -12.02 7.26
C ILE A 300 6.94 -10.70 6.97
N HIS A 301 5.69 -10.72 6.50
CA HIS A 301 4.90 -9.52 6.20
C HIS A 301 4.86 -8.58 7.41
N ILE A 302 4.49 -9.11 8.58
CA ILE A 302 4.38 -8.31 9.82
C ILE A 302 5.73 -7.75 10.25
N SER A 303 6.80 -8.55 10.17
CA SER A 303 8.16 -8.03 10.43
C SER A 303 8.52 -6.93 9.43
N SER A 304 8.39 -7.18 8.13
CA SER A 304 8.76 -6.26 7.06
C SER A 304 8.02 -4.92 7.16
N VAL A 305 6.68 -4.92 7.33
CA VAL A 305 5.93 -3.65 7.48
C VAL A 305 6.39 -2.86 8.69
N ALA A 306 6.68 -3.50 9.83
CA ALA A 306 7.15 -2.81 11.02
C ALA A 306 8.55 -2.21 10.81
N TYR A 307 9.52 -2.99 10.34
CA TYR A 307 10.89 -2.49 10.09
C TYR A 307 10.93 -1.44 8.98
N ASN A 308 10.19 -1.63 7.88
CA ASN A 308 10.13 -0.64 6.79
C ASN A 308 9.48 0.67 7.28
N SER A 309 8.52 0.60 8.20
CA SER A 309 7.88 1.78 8.78
C SER A 309 8.81 2.66 9.62
N LEU A 310 9.96 2.13 10.06
CA LEU A 310 11.02 2.92 10.70
C LEU A 310 11.58 4.00 9.75
N PHE A 311 11.80 3.64 8.49
CA PHE A 311 12.36 4.53 7.48
C PHE A 311 11.26 5.24 6.68
N LEU A 312 10.34 4.48 6.09
CA LEU A 312 9.26 5.02 5.24
C LEU A 312 8.33 5.96 5.99
N GLY A 313 8.13 5.69 7.29
CA GLY A 313 7.33 6.54 8.17
C GLY A 313 7.81 8.00 8.20
N GLU A 314 9.10 8.29 7.99
CA GLU A 314 9.59 9.67 7.98
C GLU A 314 9.16 10.45 6.73
N PHE A 315 8.78 9.75 5.66
CA PHE A 315 8.37 10.35 4.39
C PHE A 315 6.86 10.37 4.21
N MET A 316 6.16 9.31 4.63
CA MET A 316 4.73 9.10 4.37
C MET A 316 4.07 8.26 5.48
N GLN A 317 2.74 8.32 5.59
CA GLN A 317 1.97 7.37 6.38
C GLN A 317 2.10 5.99 5.76
N THR A 318 2.47 5.00 6.56
CA THR A 318 2.67 3.65 6.07
C THR A 318 1.34 2.92 5.98
N ASP A 319 1.11 2.31 4.83
CA ASP A 319 0.05 1.36 4.56
C ASP A 319 0.62 -0.06 4.68
N TRP A 320 0.01 -0.87 5.55
CA TRP A 320 0.48 -2.23 5.84
C TRP A 320 -0.19 -3.29 4.97
N ASP A 321 -0.87 -2.84 3.92
CA ASP A 321 -1.59 -3.64 2.94
C ASP A 321 -2.89 -4.27 3.45
N MET A 322 -3.74 -4.69 2.51
CA MET A 322 -4.93 -5.50 2.77
C MET A 322 -4.59 -6.80 3.52
N PHE A 323 -5.63 -7.42 4.07
CA PHE A 323 -5.55 -8.79 4.58
C PHE A 323 -6.91 -9.49 4.43
N HIS A 324 -6.93 -10.81 4.64
CA HIS A 324 -8.17 -11.57 4.71
C HIS A 324 -8.68 -11.67 6.15
N SER A 325 -9.94 -11.31 6.39
CA SER A 325 -10.57 -11.45 7.71
C SER A 325 -10.96 -12.91 8.00
N LEU A 326 -11.31 -13.68 6.97
CA LEU A 326 -11.58 -15.11 7.07
C LEU A 326 -10.36 -15.91 6.61
N HIS A 327 -9.36 -16.01 7.49
CA HIS A 327 -8.11 -16.70 7.21
C HIS A 327 -7.48 -17.26 8.50
N SER A 328 -6.64 -18.29 8.39
CA SER A 328 -5.95 -18.89 9.56
C SER A 328 -5.03 -17.89 10.28
N ALA A 329 -4.47 -16.93 9.54
CA ALA A 329 -3.65 -15.83 10.05
C ALA A 329 -4.42 -14.54 10.35
N ALA A 330 -5.77 -14.55 10.30
CA ALA A 330 -6.55 -13.31 10.33
C ALA A 330 -6.43 -12.53 11.65
N ASP A 331 -6.52 -13.18 12.81
CA ASP A 331 -6.32 -12.50 14.11
C ASP A 331 -4.90 -11.89 14.22
N TYR A 332 -3.90 -12.56 13.64
CA TYR A 332 -2.51 -12.10 13.63
C TYR A 332 -2.35 -10.83 12.78
N HIS A 333 -2.91 -10.82 11.58
CA HIS A 333 -2.91 -9.63 10.71
C HIS A 333 -3.79 -8.49 11.26
N GLY A 334 -4.97 -8.81 11.80
CA GLY A 334 -5.87 -7.83 12.41
C GLY A 334 -5.24 -7.11 13.60
N ALA A 335 -4.58 -7.86 14.51
CA ALA A 335 -3.83 -7.26 15.61
C ALA A 335 -2.69 -6.36 15.14
N ALA A 336 -1.98 -6.73 14.07
CA ALA A 336 -0.94 -5.90 13.47
C ALA A 336 -1.48 -4.58 12.90
N ARG A 337 -2.61 -4.61 12.17
CA ARG A 337 -3.23 -3.38 11.64
C ARG A 337 -3.77 -2.48 12.76
N ALA A 338 -4.25 -3.05 13.87
CA ALA A 338 -4.71 -2.27 15.03
C ALA A 338 -3.59 -1.41 15.66
N ILE A 339 -2.35 -1.94 15.71
CA ILE A 339 -1.19 -1.21 16.25
C ILE A 339 -0.42 -0.40 15.20
N GLY A 340 -0.53 -0.73 13.92
CA GLY A 340 0.29 -0.18 12.85
C GLY A 340 0.06 1.31 12.55
N GLY A 341 -1.06 1.88 13.02
CA GLY A 341 -1.46 3.25 12.71
C GLY A 341 -1.69 3.51 11.22
N CYS A 342 -1.83 2.43 10.45
CA CYS A 342 -2.05 2.36 9.01
C CYS A 342 -3.55 2.36 8.68
N PRO A 343 -3.94 2.60 7.42
CA PRO A 343 -5.29 2.29 6.97
C PRO A 343 -5.61 0.80 7.19
N ILE A 344 -6.88 0.50 7.42
CA ILE A 344 -7.37 -0.87 7.64
C ILE A 344 -8.39 -1.18 6.55
N TYR A 345 -8.02 -2.09 5.66
CA TYR A 345 -8.92 -2.59 4.63
C TYR A 345 -8.68 -4.09 4.41
N VAL A 346 -9.75 -4.79 4.02
CA VAL A 346 -9.69 -6.23 3.69
C VAL A 346 -9.83 -6.44 2.19
N SER A 347 -9.50 -7.65 1.74
CA SER A 347 -9.68 -8.06 0.35
C SER A 347 -10.47 -9.36 0.20
N ASP A 348 -11.28 -9.69 1.21
CA ASP A 348 -12.15 -10.86 1.22
C ASP A 348 -13.09 -10.89 0.01
N LYS A 349 -13.39 -12.10 -0.48
CA LYS A 349 -14.48 -12.32 -1.43
C LYS A 349 -15.83 -11.98 -0.80
N PRO A 350 -16.80 -11.45 -1.58
CA PRO A 350 -18.16 -11.23 -1.08
C PRO A 350 -18.72 -12.47 -0.38
N GLY A 351 -19.30 -12.28 0.80
CA GLY A 351 -19.87 -13.35 1.62
C GLY A 351 -18.85 -14.21 2.39
N ASN A 352 -17.55 -13.97 2.25
CA ASN A 352 -16.49 -14.74 2.91
C ASN A 352 -15.75 -13.87 3.95
N HIS A 353 -16.50 -13.39 4.95
CA HIS A 353 -16.01 -12.47 5.96
C HIS A 353 -16.06 -13.08 7.37
N ASN A 354 -15.11 -12.69 8.22
CA ASN A 354 -15.18 -12.92 9.66
C ASN A 354 -15.63 -11.65 10.38
N PHE A 355 -16.95 -11.46 10.51
CA PHE A 355 -17.50 -10.26 11.13
C PHE A 355 -17.16 -10.13 12.62
N GLU A 356 -16.92 -11.24 13.32
CA GLU A 356 -16.49 -11.20 14.73
C GLU A 356 -15.09 -10.61 14.87
N LEU A 357 -14.18 -10.90 13.93
CA LEU A 357 -12.88 -10.23 13.88
C LEU A 357 -13.02 -8.77 13.43
N LEU A 358 -13.78 -8.51 12.36
CA LEU A 358 -13.90 -7.15 11.82
C LEU A 358 -14.50 -6.17 12.84
N LYS A 359 -15.50 -6.59 13.64
CA LYS A 359 -16.09 -5.76 14.71
C LYS A 359 -15.12 -5.43 15.85
N LYS A 360 -13.96 -6.10 15.96
CA LYS A 360 -12.88 -5.70 16.88
C LYS A 360 -12.07 -4.51 16.35
N LEU A 361 -12.10 -4.25 15.05
CA LEU A 361 -11.32 -3.21 14.37
C LEU A 361 -12.17 -2.04 13.88
N VAL A 362 -13.44 -2.31 13.55
CA VAL A 362 -14.35 -1.40 12.85
C VAL A 362 -15.53 -1.04 13.74
N LEU A 363 -15.78 0.26 13.89
CA LEU A 363 -16.94 0.78 14.61
C LEU A 363 -18.22 0.67 13.74
N PRO A 364 -19.43 0.69 14.33
CA PRO A 364 -20.68 0.51 13.57
C PRO A 364 -20.90 1.52 12.43
N ASP A 365 -20.29 2.70 12.51
CA ASP A 365 -20.36 3.72 11.45
C ASP A 365 -19.36 3.50 10.31
N GLY A 366 -18.46 2.51 10.45
CA GLY A 366 -17.38 2.17 9.52
C GLY A 366 -16.07 2.89 9.81
N SER A 367 -15.96 3.70 10.86
CA SER A 367 -14.70 4.31 11.28
C SER A 367 -13.78 3.32 12.02
N VAL A 368 -12.48 3.62 12.08
CA VAL A 368 -11.48 2.79 12.77
C VAL A 368 -10.77 3.56 13.89
N LEU A 369 -10.38 2.86 14.95
CA LEU A 369 -9.60 3.41 16.07
C LEU A 369 -8.09 3.34 15.79
N ARG A 370 -7.66 4.05 14.74
CA ARG A 370 -6.28 4.04 14.27
C ARG A 370 -5.31 4.70 15.26
N ALA A 371 -4.17 4.07 15.50
CA ALA A 371 -3.06 4.67 16.25
C ALA A 371 -2.44 5.88 15.49
N GLN A 372 -1.82 6.81 16.20
CA GLN A 372 -1.46 8.12 15.66
C GLN A 372 -0.20 8.13 14.77
N LEU A 373 0.73 7.21 15.00
CA LEU A 373 2.01 7.16 14.29
C LEU A 373 2.06 5.94 13.36
N PRO A 374 2.97 5.90 12.38
CA PRO A 374 3.41 4.63 11.80
C PRO A 374 3.96 3.73 12.90
N GLY A 375 3.43 2.50 13.01
CA GLY A 375 3.91 1.52 13.98
C GLY A 375 5.36 1.13 13.71
N ARG A 376 6.19 1.08 14.76
CA ARG A 376 7.63 0.81 14.64
C ARG A 376 8.07 -0.24 15.65
N PRO A 377 9.15 -1.00 15.37
CA PRO A 377 9.75 -1.87 16.36
C PRO A 377 10.15 -1.08 17.60
N THR A 378 10.05 -1.67 18.79
CA THR A 378 10.65 -1.12 20.01
C THR A 378 12.17 -1.10 19.90
N ARG A 379 12.83 -0.30 20.74
CA ARG A 379 14.30 -0.11 20.70
C ARG A 379 15.08 -1.43 20.74
N ASP A 380 14.65 -2.36 21.57
CA ASP A 380 15.28 -3.67 21.74
C ASP A 380 15.07 -4.61 20.55
N CYS A 381 14.09 -4.35 19.69
CA CYS A 381 13.88 -5.10 18.45
C CYS A 381 14.68 -4.56 17.26
N LEU A 382 15.20 -3.33 17.28
CA LEU A 382 15.78 -2.67 16.10
C LEU A 382 16.89 -3.45 15.40
N PHE A 383 17.66 -4.24 16.16
CA PHE A 383 18.76 -5.09 15.64
C PHE A 383 18.53 -6.59 15.86
N ALA A 384 17.32 -6.98 16.27
CA ALA A 384 16.93 -8.38 16.40
C ALA A 384 16.43 -8.95 15.06
N ASP A 385 16.48 -10.27 14.92
CA ASP A 385 15.85 -10.98 13.80
C ASP A 385 14.66 -11.80 14.34
N PRO A 386 13.49 -11.16 14.54
CA PRO A 386 12.34 -11.81 15.18
C PRO A 386 11.72 -12.92 14.33
N ALA A 387 12.23 -13.13 13.12
CA ALA A 387 11.75 -14.14 12.20
C ALA A 387 12.59 -15.43 12.23
N ARG A 388 13.84 -15.39 12.72
CA ARG A 388 14.80 -16.50 12.58
C ARG A 388 15.65 -16.81 13.80
N ASP A 389 15.80 -15.89 14.75
CA ASP A 389 16.75 -16.08 15.85
C ASP A 389 16.28 -17.04 16.96
N GLY A 390 15.05 -17.55 16.86
CA GLY A 390 14.45 -18.49 17.82
C GLY A 390 14.24 -17.92 19.23
N THR A 391 14.41 -16.61 19.44
CA THR A 391 14.42 -16.02 20.80
C THR A 391 13.70 -14.68 20.89
N SER A 392 13.71 -13.86 19.84
CA SER A 392 13.15 -12.52 19.87
C SER A 392 11.67 -12.52 19.47
N LEU A 393 10.87 -11.81 20.27
CA LEU A 393 9.53 -11.36 19.89
C LEU A 393 9.65 -10.02 19.17
N LEU A 394 8.86 -9.83 18.11
CA LEU A 394 8.68 -8.50 17.54
C LEU A 394 7.72 -7.72 18.43
N LYS A 395 8.22 -6.67 19.07
CA LYS A 395 7.39 -5.68 19.75
C LYS A 395 7.26 -4.45 18.87
N VAL A 396 6.03 -4.01 18.63
CA VAL A 396 5.69 -2.81 17.88
C VAL A 396 5.05 -1.81 18.83
N TRP A 397 5.56 -0.58 18.88
CA TRP A 397 4.98 0.46 19.71
C TRP A 397 4.25 1.52 18.88
N ASN A 398 3.25 2.13 19.51
CA ASN A 398 2.53 3.28 18.99
C ASN A 398 1.85 4.05 20.14
N VAL A 399 1.14 5.13 19.81
CA VAL A 399 0.29 5.88 20.75
C VAL A 399 -1.09 6.09 20.15
N ASN A 400 -2.12 6.09 21.00
CA ASN A 400 -3.46 6.56 20.67
C ASN A 400 -3.72 7.91 21.37
N LYS A 401 -4.95 8.42 21.32
CA LYS A 401 -5.31 9.71 21.95
C LYS A 401 -5.18 9.74 23.48
N CYS A 402 -5.12 8.58 24.12
CA CYS A 402 -5.25 8.41 25.57
C CYS A 402 -4.07 7.67 26.21
N SER A 403 -3.38 6.78 25.49
CA SER A 403 -2.37 5.89 26.05
C SER A 403 -1.30 5.48 25.02
N GLY A 404 -0.20 4.90 25.52
CA GLY A 404 0.68 4.07 24.71
C GLY A 404 0.04 2.72 24.38
N VAL A 405 0.49 2.10 23.29
CA VAL A 405 0.07 0.75 22.88
C VAL A 405 1.31 -0.03 22.42
N VAL A 406 1.38 -1.31 22.81
CA VAL A 406 2.43 -2.24 22.37
C VAL A 406 1.78 -3.50 21.83
N GLY A 407 2.08 -3.84 20.58
CA GLY A 407 1.76 -5.14 19.98
C GLY A 407 2.95 -6.08 20.09
N VAL A 408 2.72 -7.34 20.47
CA VAL A 408 3.78 -8.35 20.63
C VAL A 408 3.47 -9.55 19.73
N PHE A 409 4.40 -9.86 18.83
CA PHE A 409 4.21 -10.84 17.78
C PHE A 409 5.35 -11.86 17.79
N ASN A 410 4.99 -13.15 17.72
CA ASN A 410 5.95 -14.20 17.41
C ASN A 410 6.03 -14.33 15.88
N CYS A 411 7.11 -13.83 15.28
CA CYS A 411 7.32 -13.85 13.82
C CYS A 411 8.21 -15.02 13.36
N GLN A 412 8.58 -15.93 14.26
CA GLN A 412 9.53 -17.00 13.97
C GLN A 412 9.01 -17.96 12.89
N GLY A 413 9.92 -18.69 12.24
CA GLY A 413 9.59 -19.87 11.42
C GLY A 413 9.68 -19.68 9.92
N ALA A 414 9.63 -18.43 9.42
CA ALA A 414 9.82 -18.13 8.01
C ALA A 414 10.76 -16.94 7.80
N GLY A 415 11.51 -16.95 6.70
CA GLY A 415 12.44 -15.88 6.36
C GLY A 415 12.83 -15.87 4.88
N TRP A 416 13.36 -14.73 4.42
CA TRP A 416 13.94 -14.64 3.08
C TRP A 416 15.20 -15.52 2.95
N CYS A 417 15.19 -16.43 1.99
CA CYS A 417 16.33 -17.27 1.65
C CYS A 417 17.14 -16.63 0.51
N LYS A 418 18.35 -16.14 0.81
CA LYS A 418 19.22 -15.48 -0.18
C LYS A 418 19.72 -16.41 -1.29
N ILE A 419 19.77 -17.72 -1.04
CA ILE A 419 20.23 -18.73 -2.02
C ILE A 419 19.11 -19.01 -3.03
N GLU A 420 17.92 -19.33 -2.53
CA GLU A 420 16.75 -19.67 -3.34
C GLU A 420 16.01 -18.43 -3.86
N LYS A 421 16.34 -17.25 -3.34
CA LYS A 421 15.72 -15.95 -3.65
C LYS A 421 14.18 -15.99 -3.52
N LYS A 422 13.72 -16.59 -2.42
CA LYS A 422 12.31 -16.65 -2.06
C LYS A 422 12.15 -16.74 -0.55
N THR A 423 10.97 -16.37 -0.10
CA THR A 423 10.50 -16.62 1.26
C THR A 423 10.34 -18.11 1.50
N ARG A 424 10.83 -18.61 2.65
CA ARG A 424 10.75 -20.03 3.01
C ARG A 424 10.45 -20.22 4.48
N ILE A 425 9.64 -21.23 4.77
CA ILE A 425 9.52 -21.81 6.10
C ILE A 425 10.80 -22.59 6.39
N HIS A 426 11.48 -22.24 7.47
CA HIS A 426 12.64 -22.97 8.00
C HIS A 426 12.30 -23.70 9.31
N ASP A 427 11.23 -23.29 10.00
CA ASP A 427 10.64 -24.00 11.13
C ASP A 427 9.10 -23.89 11.03
N ALA A 428 8.43 -25.02 10.80
CA ALA A 428 6.98 -25.07 10.62
C ALA A 428 6.20 -25.06 11.94
N SER A 429 6.87 -25.17 13.08
CA SER A 429 6.23 -25.13 14.40
C SER A 429 7.13 -24.45 15.42
N PRO A 430 7.36 -23.13 15.27
CA PRO A 430 8.19 -22.38 16.19
C PRO A 430 7.72 -22.53 17.63
N GLY A 431 8.68 -22.63 18.54
CA GLY A 431 8.41 -22.75 19.97
C GLY A 431 7.69 -21.53 20.56
N THR A 432 7.16 -21.70 21.76
CA THR A 432 6.65 -20.59 22.56
C THR A 432 7.82 -19.75 23.06
N LEU A 433 7.76 -18.44 22.81
CA LEU A 433 8.74 -17.47 23.30
C LEU A 433 8.20 -16.76 24.53
N THR A 434 9.11 -16.36 25.42
CA THR A 434 8.81 -15.51 26.58
C THR A 434 9.60 -14.22 26.45
N GLY A 435 8.97 -13.09 26.73
CA GLY A 435 9.61 -11.78 26.73
C GLY A 435 9.03 -10.87 27.80
N SER A 436 9.54 -9.65 27.89
CA SER A 436 9.08 -8.63 28.81
C SER A 436 8.66 -7.36 28.07
N ILE A 437 7.63 -6.70 28.59
CA ILE A 437 7.22 -5.36 28.18
C ILE A 437 7.58 -4.35 29.27
N ARG A 438 7.92 -3.13 28.88
CA ARG A 438 8.23 -2.01 29.78
C ARG A 438 7.46 -0.77 29.34
N ALA A 439 7.17 0.14 30.26
CA ALA A 439 6.57 1.43 29.89
C ALA A 439 7.44 2.20 28.87
N ALA A 440 8.77 2.06 29.00
CA ALA A 440 9.76 2.63 28.09
C ALA A 440 9.81 1.99 26.70
N ASP A 441 9.09 0.89 26.45
CA ASP A 441 8.93 0.34 25.09
C ASP A 441 8.10 1.28 24.20
N VAL A 442 7.27 2.15 24.80
CA VAL A 442 6.58 3.22 24.09
C VAL A 442 7.40 4.50 24.18
N GLU A 443 8.07 4.85 23.09
CA GLU A 443 9.02 5.96 23.04
C GLU A 443 8.42 7.31 23.50
N LEU A 444 7.17 7.58 23.11
CA LEU A 444 6.49 8.83 23.45
C LEU A 444 5.66 8.76 24.74
N MET A 445 5.85 7.74 25.59
CA MET A 445 5.03 7.56 26.79
C MET A 445 5.05 8.78 27.71
N ALA A 446 6.21 9.40 27.91
CA ALA A 446 6.33 10.61 28.74
C ALA A 446 5.52 11.80 28.18
N GLN A 447 5.37 11.89 26.86
CA GLN A 447 4.54 12.94 26.23
C GLN A 447 3.06 12.66 26.44
N VAL A 448 2.64 11.40 26.40
CA VAL A 448 1.25 10.98 26.63
C VAL A 448 0.86 11.10 28.11
N ALA A 449 1.74 10.66 29.02
CA ALA A 449 1.51 10.68 30.47
C ALA A 449 1.69 12.09 31.08
N GLY A 450 2.40 12.98 30.40
CA GLY A 450 2.69 14.35 30.84
C GLY A 450 4.05 14.49 31.53
N ALA A 451 4.54 15.73 31.61
CA ALA A 451 5.91 16.06 32.03
C ALA A 451 6.30 15.62 33.46
N ASN A 452 5.32 15.34 34.32
CA ASN A 452 5.52 14.92 35.71
C ASN A 452 5.47 13.39 35.89
N TRP A 453 5.40 12.61 34.80
CA TRP A 453 5.37 11.17 34.87
C TRP A 453 6.68 10.62 35.46
N ASN A 454 6.56 9.81 36.52
CA ASN A 454 7.67 9.24 37.28
C ASN A 454 8.12 7.85 36.76
N GLY A 455 7.51 7.36 35.68
CA GLY A 455 7.81 6.05 35.08
C GLY A 455 6.83 4.94 35.45
N GLU A 456 5.97 5.13 36.46
CA GLU A 456 4.99 4.13 36.88
C GLU A 456 3.89 3.99 35.83
N ALA A 457 3.57 2.76 35.42
CA ALA A 457 2.53 2.51 34.43
C ALA A 457 1.60 1.37 34.83
N LEU A 458 0.34 1.48 34.44
CA LEU A 458 -0.60 0.36 34.43
C LEU A 458 -0.72 -0.18 33.01
N VAL A 459 -0.59 -1.48 32.84
CA VAL A 459 -0.77 -2.16 31.56
C VAL A 459 -1.98 -3.07 31.61
N TYR A 460 -2.88 -2.88 30.65
CA TYR A 460 -3.98 -3.78 30.37
C TYR A 460 -3.61 -4.77 29.27
N ALA A 461 -3.65 -6.06 29.56
CA ALA A 461 -3.37 -7.12 28.58
C ALA A 461 -4.67 -7.59 27.89
N HIS A 462 -4.86 -7.20 26.63
CA HIS A 462 -6.11 -7.44 25.89
C HIS A 462 -6.61 -8.90 25.91
N ARG A 463 -5.70 -9.90 25.80
CA ARG A 463 -6.09 -11.31 25.73
C ARG A 463 -6.45 -11.94 27.08
N SER A 464 -5.79 -11.55 28.17
CA SER A 464 -6.11 -12.08 29.51
C SER A 464 -7.12 -11.23 30.27
N GLY A 465 -7.31 -9.97 29.88
CA GLY A 465 -8.17 -9.02 30.58
C GLY A 465 -7.57 -8.53 31.91
N GLU A 466 -6.28 -8.77 32.13
CA GLU A 466 -5.59 -8.46 33.39
C GLU A 466 -4.93 -7.08 33.34
N ILE A 467 -4.76 -6.50 34.53
CA ILE A 467 -4.05 -5.24 34.74
C ILE A 467 -2.79 -5.51 35.56
N PHE A 468 -1.66 -5.02 35.08
CA PHE A 468 -0.36 -5.12 35.72
C PHE A 468 0.19 -3.75 36.05
N PHE A 469 0.92 -3.64 37.15
CA PHE A 469 1.73 -2.46 37.47
C PHE A 469 3.16 -2.70 36.97
N LEU A 470 3.69 -1.75 36.20
CA LEU A 470 5.05 -1.77 35.63
C LEU A 470 5.97 -0.73 36.29
#